data_AF-A0AAD3H1M8-F1
#
_entry.id   AF-A0AAD3H1M8-F1
#
_cell.length_a   1.000
_cell.length_b   1.000
_cell.length_c   1.000
_cell.angle_alpha   90.00
_cell.angle_beta   90.00
_cell.angle_gamma   90.00
#
_symmetry.space_group_name_H-M   'P 1'
#
loop_
_entity.id
_entity.type
_entity.pdbx_description
1 polymer ?
#
loop_
_entity_poly.entity_id
_entity_poly.type
_entity_poly.pdbx_seq_one_letter_code
_entity_poly.pdbx_strand_id
1 'polypeptide(L)'
;MSLNSLSKLTMHRVLRSAATKAHKSSVLRSVRCMSTEPTYTKFSNNKPTIEYAKDMPSSYAEMKHENIIQLCVEGSCGARVEALTRHIMAVDDVSYEEAKETLKEMDKTVHELMHLEYVPYHLGIGTAVVTGTAAFPLIFHRGTAEWFNEKFVTADVPEAADLETIWEVGGWTWGWMEPAIGQASFALLVLQFARSQMMKLGIKPYGNWMISRRSKRLVAMYPQYNSMFLEWFAESHSMYGNNPLHDD
;
A
#
# COMPACT_ATOMS: atom_id res chain seq x y z
N MET A 1 36.84 -6.31 -17.97
CA MET A 1 35.65 -7.04 -17.47
C MET A 1 35.91 -8.53 -17.62
N SER A 2 36.03 -9.25 -16.50
CA SER A 2 36.52 -10.64 -16.45
C SER A 2 35.37 -11.65 -16.55
N LEU A 3 35.47 -12.57 -17.53
CA LEU A 3 34.49 -13.63 -17.82
C LEU A 3 34.30 -14.66 -16.69
N ASN A 4 35.11 -14.59 -15.62
CA ASN A 4 35.04 -15.53 -14.49
C ASN A 4 33.95 -15.23 -13.45
N SER A 5 33.23 -14.11 -13.57
CA SER A 5 32.19 -13.71 -12.61
C SER A 5 30.80 -14.28 -12.93
N LEU A 6 30.52 -14.64 -14.17
CA LEU A 6 29.17 -15.04 -14.61
C LEU A 6 28.83 -16.52 -14.31
N SER A 7 29.82 -17.41 -14.19
CA SER A 7 29.55 -18.84 -13.92
C SER A 7 29.19 -19.12 -12.45
N LYS A 8 29.70 -18.33 -11.49
CA LYS A 8 29.39 -18.50 -10.06
C LYS A 8 27.96 -18.10 -9.68
N LEU A 9 27.34 -17.20 -10.44
CA LEU A 9 25.98 -16.72 -10.16
C LEU A 9 24.89 -17.71 -10.58
N THR A 10 25.14 -18.53 -11.59
CA THR A 10 24.16 -19.51 -12.08
C THR A 10 24.05 -20.72 -11.15
N MET A 11 25.16 -21.15 -10.53
CA MET A 11 25.17 -22.34 -9.67
C MET A 11 24.49 -22.11 -8.31
N HIS A 12 24.51 -20.87 -7.79
CA HIS A 12 23.82 -20.54 -6.54
C HIS A 12 22.28 -20.52 -6.65
N ARG A 13 21.73 -20.33 -7.85
CA ARG A 13 20.26 -20.35 -8.06
C ARG A 13 19.68 -21.76 -8.08
N VAL A 14 20.43 -22.75 -8.57
CA VAL A 14 19.94 -24.14 -8.66
C VAL A 14 19.86 -24.78 -7.26
N LEU A 15 20.81 -24.48 -6.36
CA LEU A 15 20.81 -25.05 -5.00
C LEU A 15 19.71 -24.48 -4.09
N ARG A 16 19.25 -23.24 -4.28
CA ARG A 16 18.12 -22.69 -3.50
C ARG A 16 16.76 -23.25 -3.91
N SER A 17 16.61 -23.72 -5.17
CA SER A 17 15.35 -24.32 -5.63
C SER A 17 15.13 -25.75 -5.12
N ALA A 18 16.19 -26.47 -4.75
CA ALA A 18 16.06 -27.82 -4.20
C ALA A 18 15.72 -27.82 -2.70
N ALA A 19 16.26 -26.86 -1.93
CA ALA A 19 16.04 -26.77 -0.48
C ALA A 19 14.60 -26.40 -0.09
N THR A 20 13.87 -25.68 -0.95
CA THR A 20 12.48 -25.28 -0.69
C THR A 20 11.45 -26.36 -1.02
N LYS A 21 11.79 -27.36 -1.86
CA LYS A 21 10.90 -28.50 -2.15
C LYS A 21 10.93 -29.58 -1.06
N ALA A 22 12.04 -29.73 -0.33
CA ALA A 22 12.15 -30.73 0.73
C ALA A 22 11.38 -30.36 2.02
N HIS A 23 11.17 -29.07 2.30
CA HIS A 23 10.47 -28.65 3.53
C HIS A 23 8.93 -28.67 3.42
N LYS A 24 8.37 -28.58 2.21
CA LYS A 24 6.91 -28.61 1.99
C LYS A 24 6.27 -30.00 2.14
N SER A 25 7.05 -31.07 2.23
CA SER A 25 6.54 -32.44 2.35
C SER A 25 6.35 -32.94 3.79
N SER A 26 6.86 -32.21 4.79
CA SER A 26 6.96 -32.71 6.18
C SER A 26 5.88 -32.18 7.13
N VAL A 27 5.04 -31.23 6.73
CA VAL A 27 4.11 -30.53 7.63
C VAL A 27 2.67 -31.08 7.53
N LEU A 28 2.40 -32.06 6.67
CA LEU A 28 1.06 -32.66 6.50
C LEU A 28 0.78 -33.88 7.38
N ARG A 29 1.61 -34.17 8.39
CA ARG A 29 1.33 -35.25 9.34
C ARG A 29 1.13 -34.71 10.75
N SER A 30 -0.05 -34.99 11.28
CA SER A 30 -0.37 -35.06 12.71
C SER A 30 -0.97 -33.82 13.37
N VAL A 31 -2.18 -33.44 12.94
CA VAL A 31 -3.21 -32.98 13.89
C VAL A 31 -4.53 -33.66 13.53
N ARG A 32 -4.67 -34.94 13.90
CA ARG A 32 -5.96 -35.61 13.99
C ARG A 32 -6.38 -35.57 15.47
N CYS A 33 -6.72 -34.38 15.95
CA CYS A 33 -7.36 -34.25 17.26
C CYS A 33 -8.84 -34.60 17.07
N MET A 34 -9.23 -35.77 17.58
CA MET A 34 -10.60 -36.28 17.48
C MET A 34 -11.48 -35.54 18.49
N SER A 35 -12.12 -34.44 18.07
CA SER A 35 -13.31 -33.96 18.76
C SER A 35 -14.48 -34.88 18.37
N THR A 36 -14.85 -35.81 19.25
CA THR A 36 -16.09 -36.58 19.16
C THR A 36 -17.27 -35.69 19.53
N GLU A 37 -17.45 -34.58 18.83
CA GLU A 37 -18.71 -33.85 18.91
C GLU A 37 -19.77 -34.64 18.15
N PRO A 38 -20.99 -34.80 18.71
CA PRO A 38 -22.08 -35.46 18.02
C PRO A 38 -22.29 -34.75 16.69
N THR A 39 -22.12 -35.50 15.60
CA THR A 39 -22.38 -35.05 14.23
C THR A 39 -23.87 -34.76 14.06
N TYR A 40 -24.33 -33.62 14.58
CA TYR A 40 -25.50 -32.96 14.05
C TYR A 40 -25.25 -32.75 12.56
N THR A 41 -26.23 -33.12 11.75
CA THR A 41 -26.14 -33.03 10.29
C THR A 41 -26.12 -31.56 9.88
N LYS A 42 -24.92 -30.96 9.87
CA LYS A 42 -24.69 -29.55 9.50
C LYS A 42 -25.24 -29.19 8.11
N PHE A 43 -25.46 -30.20 7.27
CA PHE A 43 -25.97 -30.07 5.92
C PHE A 43 -27.12 -31.04 5.67
N SER A 44 -28.20 -30.54 5.06
CA SER A 44 -29.32 -31.34 4.54
C SER A 44 -29.48 -31.03 3.06
N ASN A 45 -29.49 -32.06 2.20
CA ASN A 45 -29.56 -31.90 0.74
C ASN A 45 -28.50 -30.94 0.15
N ASN A 46 -27.25 -31.05 0.61
CA ASN A 46 -26.12 -30.16 0.22
C ASN A 46 -26.34 -28.67 0.52
N LYS A 47 -27.30 -28.32 1.39
CA LYS A 47 -27.54 -26.95 1.85
C LYS A 47 -27.29 -26.84 3.36
N PRO A 48 -26.72 -25.73 3.85
CA PRO A 48 -26.55 -25.50 5.28
C PRO A 48 -27.92 -25.41 5.97
N THR A 49 -28.05 -25.98 7.17
CA THR A 49 -29.27 -25.86 7.98
C THR A 49 -29.34 -24.52 8.71
N ILE A 50 -30.54 -24.07 9.10
CA ILE A 50 -30.72 -22.81 9.86
C ILE A 50 -30.01 -22.89 11.22
N GLU A 51 -30.05 -24.06 11.86
CA GLU A 51 -29.35 -24.30 13.12
C GLU A 51 -27.84 -24.13 12.97
N TYR A 52 -27.26 -24.69 11.90
CA TYR A 52 -25.83 -24.50 11.59
C TYR A 52 -25.51 -23.03 11.33
N ALA A 53 -26.33 -22.31 10.56
CA ALA A 53 -26.11 -20.89 10.29
C ALA A 53 -26.17 -20.02 11.56
N LYS A 54 -27.01 -20.39 12.54
CA LYS A 54 -27.08 -19.72 13.85
C LYS A 54 -25.87 -20.01 14.75
N ASP A 55 -25.23 -21.17 14.57
CA ASP A 55 -24.02 -21.58 15.28
C ASP A 55 -22.73 -21.03 14.64
N MET A 56 -22.83 -20.43 13.45
CA MET A 56 -21.67 -19.83 12.80
C MET A 56 -21.20 -18.59 13.59
N PRO A 57 -19.88 -18.46 13.84
CA PRO A 57 -19.34 -17.31 14.56
C PRO A 57 -19.67 -16.04 13.79
N SER A 58 -20.27 -15.09 14.50
CA SER A 58 -20.69 -13.80 13.95
C SER A 58 -19.60 -12.74 14.02
N SER A 59 -18.67 -12.92 14.97
CA SER A 59 -17.55 -12.02 15.25
C SER A 59 -16.21 -12.74 15.18
N TYR A 60 -15.11 -12.01 14.95
CA TYR A 60 -13.76 -12.58 14.98
C TYR A 60 -13.40 -13.12 16.37
N ALA A 61 -13.93 -12.51 17.44
CA ALA A 61 -13.73 -12.96 18.82
C ALA A 61 -14.31 -14.37 19.08
N GLU A 62 -15.39 -14.75 18.41
CA GLU A 62 -16.00 -16.09 18.51
C GLU A 62 -15.26 -17.16 17.69
N MET A 63 -14.40 -16.75 16.74
CA MET A 63 -13.73 -17.69 15.85
C MET A 63 -12.63 -18.49 16.57
N LYS A 64 -12.46 -19.74 16.12
CA LYS A 64 -11.33 -20.59 16.53
C LYS A 64 -10.01 -19.97 16.05
N HIS A 65 -8.95 -20.10 16.85
CA HIS A 65 -7.63 -19.51 16.55
C HIS A 65 -7.10 -19.91 15.17
N GLU A 66 -7.27 -21.18 14.77
CA GLU A 66 -6.83 -21.67 13.45
C GLU A 66 -7.49 -20.91 12.28
N ASN A 67 -8.80 -20.64 12.38
CA ASN A 67 -9.53 -19.90 11.36
C ASN A 67 -9.04 -18.44 11.29
N ILE A 68 -8.75 -17.82 12.43
CA ILE A 68 -8.23 -16.46 12.50
C ILE A 68 -6.87 -16.37 11.83
N ILE A 69 -5.97 -17.32 12.11
CA ILE A 69 -4.64 -17.35 11.47
C ILE A 69 -4.78 -17.50 9.95
N GLN A 70 -5.69 -18.34 9.47
CA GLN A 70 -5.97 -18.45 8.04
C GLN A 70 -6.43 -17.10 7.45
N LEU A 71 -7.39 -16.43 8.10
CA LEU A 71 -7.87 -15.11 7.68
C LEU A 71 -6.78 -14.02 7.76
N CYS A 72 -5.84 -14.14 8.69
CA CYS A 72 -4.67 -13.24 8.76
C CYS A 72 -3.77 -13.37 7.52
N VAL A 73 -3.54 -14.61 7.07
CA VAL A 73 -2.77 -14.92 5.86
C VAL A 73 -3.50 -14.42 4.61
N GLU A 74 -4.82 -14.51 4.58
CA GLU A 74 -5.66 -13.96 3.51
C GLU A 74 -5.69 -12.42 3.49
N GLY A 75 -5.27 -11.77 4.59
CA GLY A 75 -5.15 -10.32 4.68
C GLY A 75 -6.35 -9.61 5.32
N SER A 76 -7.23 -10.34 6.03
CA SER A 76 -8.34 -9.71 6.75
C SER A 76 -7.82 -8.85 7.92
N CYS A 77 -8.18 -7.57 7.92
CA CYS A 77 -7.75 -6.62 8.95
C CYS A 77 -8.32 -7.00 10.34
N GLY A 78 -9.62 -7.28 10.43
CA GLY A 78 -10.25 -7.65 11.70
C GLY A 78 -9.68 -8.93 12.31
N ALA A 79 -9.33 -9.91 11.47
CA ALA A 79 -8.67 -11.13 11.93
C ALA A 79 -7.26 -10.85 12.47
N ARG A 80 -6.48 -9.97 11.82
CA ARG A 80 -5.12 -9.61 12.27
C ARG A 80 -5.13 -8.82 13.58
N VAL A 81 -6.11 -7.92 13.73
CA VAL A 81 -6.40 -7.22 14.98
C VAL A 81 -6.69 -8.23 16.09
N GLU A 82 -7.66 -9.12 15.88
CA GLU A 82 -8.04 -10.13 16.87
C GLU A 82 -6.89 -11.09 17.21
N ALA A 83 -6.11 -11.51 16.22
CA ALA A 83 -4.93 -12.35 16.45
C ALA A 83 -3.90 -11.65 17.34
N LEU A 84 -3.65 -10.35 17.10
CA LEU A 84 -2.74 -9.56 17.92
C LEU A 84 -3.31 -9.35 19.33
N THR A 85 -4.61 -9.08 19.48
CA THR A 85 -5.28 -8.96 20.79
C THR A 85 -5.12 -10.23 21.61
N ARG A 86 -5.40 -11.41 21.03
CA ARG A 86 -5.20 -12.71 21.71
C ARG A 86 -3.75 -12.94 22.08
N HIS A 87 -2.82 -12.51 21.24
CA HIS A 87 -1.39 -12.61 21.52
C HIS A 87 -0.98 -11.69 22.69
N ILE A 88 -1.50 -10.47 22.77
CA ILE A 88 -1.29 -9.55 23.91
C ILE A 88 -1.82 -10.18 25.20
N MET A 89 -3.06 -10.69 25.20
CA MET A 89 -3.64 -11.37 26.36
C MET A 89 -2.77 -12.53 26.84
N ALA A 90 -2.25 -13.34 25.92
CA ALA A 90 -1.43 -14.50 26.26
C ALA A 90 -0.04 -14.14 26.79
N VAL A 91 0.55 -13.03 26.34
CA VAL A 91 1.89 -12.58 26.77
C VAL A 91 1.82 -11.80 28.07
N ASP A 92 0.82 -10.92 28.21
CA ASP A 92 0.71 -9.99 29.34
C ASP A 92 -0.22 -10.51 30.46
N ASP A 93 -0.92 -11.63 30.23
CA ASP A 93 -1.90 -12.23 31.15
C ASP A 93 -3.02 -11.25 31.58
N VAL A 94 -3.51 -10.48 30.61
CA VAL A 94 -4.52 -9.43 30.80
C VAL A 94 -5.87 -9.80 30.22
N SER A 95 -6.91 -9.09 30.66
CA SER A 95 -8.25 -9.23 30.10
C SER A 95 -8.33 -8.72 28.66
N TYR A 96 -9.36 -9.13 27.93
CA TYR A 96 -9.57 -8.74 26.53
C TYR A 96 -9.68 -7.21 26.36
N GLU A 97 -10.36 -6.53 27.29
CA GLU A 97 -10.51 -5.07 27.25
C GLU A 97 -9.19 -4.34 27.51
N GLU A 98 -8.35 -4.83 28.43
CA GLU A 98 -7.01 -4.27 28.67
C GLU A 98 -6.11 -4.47 27.45
N ALA A 99 -6.16 -5.65 26.82
CA ALA A 99 -5.42 -5.91 25.59
C ALA A 99 -5.84 -4.98 24.44
N LYS A 100 -7.14 -4.63 24.35
CA LYS A 100 -7.65 -3.64 23.39
C LYS A 100 -7.11 -2.24 23.65
N GLU A 101 -6.95 -1.83 24.91
CA GLU A 101 -6.33 -0.53 25.22
C GLU A 101 -4.87 -0.49 24.78
N THR A 102 -4.09 -1.54 25.01
CA THR A 102 -2.73 -1.65 24.48
C THR A 102 -2.71 -1.60 22.94
N LEU A 103 -3.66 -2.27 22.30
CA LEU A 103 -3.81 -2.24 20.84
C LEU A 103 -4.12 -0.82 20.32
N LYS A 104 -4.94 -0.03 21.02
CA LYS A 104 -5.22 1.38 20.68
C LYS A 104 -3.96 2.25 20.78
N GLU A 105 -3.11 2.01 21.77
CA GLU A 105 -1.81 2.70 21.87
C GLU A 105 -0.88 2.35 20.70
N MET A 106 -0.84 1.07 20.31
CA MET A 106 -0.11 0.64 19.10
C MET A 106 -0.67 1.30 17.85
N ASP A 107 -2.00 1.37 17.71
CA ASP A 107 -2.65 2.00 16.57
C ASP A 107 -2.29 3.49 16.45
N LYS A 108 -2.32 4.22 17.56
CA LYS A 108 -1.87 5.61 17.62
C LYS A 108 -0.43 5.74 17.15
N THR A 109 0.45 4.87 17.64
CA THR A 109 1.87 4.85 17.26
C THR A 109 2.08 4.59 15.76
N VAL A 110 1.28 3.70 15.17
CA VAL A 110 1.26 3.43 13.72
C VAL A 110 0.86 4.69 12.95
N HIS A 111 -0.12 5.45 13.43
CA HIS A 111 -0.65 6.65 12.79
C HIS A 111 0.19 7.92 12.94
N GLU A 112 1.04 8.03 13.97
CA GLU A 112 1.80 9.26 14.26
C GLU A 112 2.64 9.78 13.10
N LEU A 113 3.21 8.90 12.27
CA LEU A 113 4.04 9.30 11.11
C LEU A 113 3.28 9.31 9.79
N MET A 114 2.00 8.95 9.80
CA MET A 114 1.21 8.75 8.60
C MET A 114 1.12 10.02 7.74
N HIS A 115 1.04 11.18 8.38
CA HIS A 115 1.04 12.48 7.70
C HIS A 115 2.31 12.72 6.86
N LEU A 116 3.49 12.31 7.33
CA LEU A 116 4.74 12.41 6.55
C LEU A 116 4.74 11.48 5.35
N GLU A 117 4.10 10.31 5.47
CA GLU A 117 3.97 9.36 4.37
C GLU A 117 3.12 9.92 3.22
N TYR A 118 2.16 10.81 3.54
CA TYR A 118 1.27 11.44 2.57
C TYR A 118 1.81 12.66 1.85
N VAL A 119 2.87 13.28 2.39
CA VAL A 119 3.43 14.51 1.83
C VAL A 119 3.70 14.39 0.32
N PRO A 120 4.32 13.30 -0.21
CA PRO A 120 4.57 13.21 -1.65
C PRO A 120 3.30 13.15 -2.50
N TYR A 121 2.23 12.53 -2.00
CA TYR A 121 0.96 12.43 -2.71
C TYR A 121 0.21 13.76 -2.74
N HIS A 122 0.11 14.43 -1.59
CA HIS A 122 -0.49 15.75 -1.52
C HIS A 122 0.33 16.79 -2.28
N LEU A 123 1.66 16.71 -2.24
CA LEU A 123 2.52 17.55 -3.05
C LEU A 123 2.26 17.31 -4.54
N GLY A 124 2.20 16.06 -5.00
CA GLY A 124 1.89 15.74 -6.39
C GLY A 124 0.53 16.28 -6.85
N ILE A 125 -0.52 16.07 -6.06
CA ILE A 125 -1.87 16.57 -6.35
C ILE A 125 -1.89 18.11 -6.33
N GLY A 126 -1.31 18.71 -5.30
CA GLY A 126 -1.25 20.16 -5.13
C GLY A 126 -0.49 20.84 -6.27
N THR A 127 0.68 20.32 -6.63
CA THR A 127 1.44 20.80 -7.79
C THR A 127 0.63 20.67 -9.07
N ALA A 128 -0.03 19.54 -9.32
CA ALA A 128 -0.84 19.36 -10.53
C ALA A 128 -2.00 20.37 -10.62
N VAL A 129 -2.73 20.60 -9.52
CA VAL A 129 -3.83 21.57 -9.46
C VAL A 129 -3.34 23.00 -9.63
N VAL A 130 -2.28 23.39 -8.91
CA VAL A 130 -1.70 24.73 -8.99
C VAL A 130 -1.14 24.99 -10.38
N THR A 131 -0.33 24.09 -10.94
CA THR A 131 0.24 24.24 -12.28
C THR A 131 -0.84 24.25 -13.36
N GLY A 132 -1.85 23.37 -13.28
CA GLY A 132 -2.95 23.36 -14.24
C GLY A 132 -3.77 24.66 -14.22
N THR A 133 -4.01 25.22 -13.04
CA THR A 133 -4.75 26.48 -12.87
C THR A 133 -3.92 27.69 -13.31
N ALA A 134 -2.63 27.73 -12.95
CA ALA A 134 -1.71 28.79 -13.32
C ALA A 134 -1.35 28.80 -14.81
N ALA A 135 -1.43 27.65 -15.49
CA ALA A 135 -1.19 27.55 -16.93
C ALA A 135 -2.25 28.31 -17.75
N PHE A 136 -3.49 28.42 -17.26
CA PHE A 136 -4.56 29.08 -18.01
C PHE A 136 -4.28 30.57 -18.28
N PRO A 137 -4.01 31.43 -17.28
CA PRO A 137 -3.63 32.82 -17.56
C PRO A 137 -2.27 32.92 -18.26
N LEU A 138 -1.34 31.99 -18.02
CA LEU A 138 -0.04 32.02 -18.69
C LEU A 138 -0.14 31.86 -20.22
N ILE A 139 -1.09 31.05 -20.68
CA ILE A 139 -1.32 30.76 -22.10
C ILE A 139 -2.25 31.79 -22.75
N PHE A 140 -3.31 32.18 -22.04
CA PHE A 140 -4.41 32.92 -22.65
C PHE A 140 -4.46 34.42 -22.29
N HIS A 141 -3.68 34.88 -21.31
CA HIS A 141 -3.65 36.30 -20.92
C HIS A 141 -2.37 36.97 -21.42
N ARG A 142 -2.53 37.91 -22.37
CA ARG A 142 -1.44 38.63 -23.04
C ARG A 142 -0.40 39.19 -22.09
N GLY A 143 -0.80 39.95 -21.08
CA GLY A 143 0.15 40.58 -20.16
C GLY A 143 0.96 39.58 -19.33
N THR A 144 0.38 38.41 -19.00
CA THR A 144 1.10 37.35 -18.27
C THR A 144 2.05 36.60 -19.21
N ALA A 145 1.63 36.35 -20.44
CA ALA A 145 2.44 35.74 -21.49
C ALA A 145 3.65 36.61 -21.87
N GLU A 146 3.44 37.91 -22.10
CA GLU A 146 4.50 38.89 -22.40
C GLU A 146 5.51 38.98 -21.24
N TRP A 147 5.03 39.09 -20.00
CA TRP A 147 5.88 39.10 -18.81
C TRP A 147 6.74 37.83 -18.69
N PHE A 148 6.13 36.65 -18.90
CA PHE A 148 6.85 35.39 -18.82
C PHE A 148 7.86 35.24 -19.95
N ASN A 149 7.48 35.68 -21.16
CA ASN A 149 8.36 35.68 -22.31
C ASN A 149 9.58 36.58 -22.08
N GLU A 150 9.39 37.80 -21.57
CA GLU A 150 10.48 38.74 -21.26
C GLU A 150 11.46 38.17 -20.23
N LYS A 151 10.98 37.41 -19.24
CA LYS A 151 11.81 36.90 -18.14
C LYS A 151 12.44 35.53 -18.40
N PHE A 152 11.79 34.64 -19.15
CA PHE A 152 12.21 33.24 -19.23
C PHE A 152 12.43 32.71 -20.64
N VAL A 153 11.58 33.05 -21.60
CA VAL A 153 11.57 32.40 -22.93
C VAL A 153 12.37 33.20 -23.95
N THR A 154 12.28 34.52 -23.92
CA THR A 154 12.94 35.45 -24.84
C THR A 154 12.63 35.19 -26.33
N ALA A 155 11.43 34.69 -26.65
CA ALA A 155 10.97 34.52 -28.02
C ALA A 155 10.54 35.88 -28.63
N ASP A 156 10.62 35.99 -29.96
CA ASP A 156 10.16 37.18 -30.67
C ASP A 156 8.66 37.41 -30.43
N VAL A 157 8.31 38.64 -30.06
CA VAL A 157 6.93 39.05 -29.83
C VAL A 157 6.34 39.48 -31.17
N PRO A 158 5.24 38.87 -31.63
CA PRO A 158 4.58 39.26 -32.88
C PRO A 158 4.00 40.68 -32.79
N GLU A 159 3.66 41.25 -33.93
CA GLU A 159 3.09 42.60 -33.97
C GLU A 159 1.78 42.67 -33.17
N ALA A 160 1.48 43.83 -32.60
CA ALA A 160 0.34 43.99 -31.70
C ALA A 160 -1.02 43.67 -32.34
N ALA A 161 -1.11 43.73 -33.68
CA ALA A 161 -2.29 43.38 -34.47
C ALA A 161 -2.57 41.86 -34.48
N ASP A 162 -1.54 41.03 -34.27
CA ASP A 162 -1.66 39.57 -34.24
C ASP A 162 -1.81 39.03 -32.80
N LEU A 163 -2.14 39.88 -31.81
CA LEU A 163 -2.31 39.52 -30.39
C LEU A 163 -3.61 40.11 -29.82
N GLU A 164 -4.63 40.30 -30.65
CA GLU A 164 -5.89 40.91 -30.25
C GLU A 164 -6.84 39.89 -29.59
N THR A 165 -6.77 38.63 -30.02
CA THR A 165 -7.64 37.57 -29.52
C THR A 165 -6.94 36.62 -28.58
N ILE A 166 -7.72 36.02 -27.66
CA ILE A 166 -7.26 34.98 -26.73
C ILE A 166 -6.63 33.78 -27.45
N TRP A 167 -7.09 33.49 -28.68
CA TRP A 167 -6.61 32.38 -29.49
C TRP A 167 -5.27 32.66 -30.16
N GLU A 168 -5.04 33.90 -30.60
CA GLU A 168 -3.76 34.31 -31.16
C GLU A 168 -2.65 34.33 -30.10
N VAL A 169 -2.96 34.88 -28.91
CA VAL A 169 -2.07 34.81 -27.74
C VAL A 169 -1.78 33.35 -27.38
N GLY A 170 -2.81 32.50 -27.40
CA GLY A 170 -2.68 31.05 -27.19
C GLY A 170 -1.80 30.36 -28.23
N GLY A 171 -1.93 30.71 -29.51
CA GLY A 171 -1.11 30.16 -30.60
C GLY A 171 0.36 30.54 -30.47
N TRP A 172 0.65 31.81 -30.16
CA TRP A 172 2.00 32.29 -29.92
C TRP A 172 2.65 31.62 -28.69
N THR A 173 1.93 31.58 -27.56
CA THR A 173 2.42 30.95 -26.32
C THR A 173 2.66 29.46 -26.50
N TRP A 174 1.78 28.77 -27.21
CA TRP A 174 1.92 27.35 -27.50
C TRP A 174 3.21 27.03 -28.26
N GLY A 175 3.60 27.88 -29.22
CA GLY A 175 4.79 27.66 -30.05
C GLY A 175 6.09 27.46 -29.27
N TRP A 176 6.26 28.15 -28.13
CA TRP A 176 7.43 27.97 -27.27
C TRP A 176 7.18 27.05 -26.06
N MET A 177 5.92 26.77 -25.69
CA MET A 177 5.60 25.79 -24.65
C MET A 177 5.69 24.34 -25.14
N GLU A 178 5.41 24.08 -26.41
CA GLU A 178 5.35 22.74 -26.99
C GLU A 178 6.61 21.90 -26.70
N PRO A 179 7.86 22.40 -26.89
CA PRO A 179 9.05 21.60 -26.59
C PRO A 179 9.18 21.23 -25.10
N ALA A 180 8.86 22.17 -24.20
CA ALA A 180 8.97 21.95 -22.75
C ALA A 180 7.91 20.96 -22.26
N ILE A 181 6.66 21.10 -22.71
CA ILE A 181 5.57 20.17 -22.38
C ILE A 181 5.84 18.79 -22.99
N GLY A 182 6.33 18.73 -24.23
CA GLY A 182 6.71 17.47 -24.89
C GLY A 182 7.78 16.72 -24.09
N GLN A 183 8.84 17.42 -23.67
CA GLN A 183 9.91 16.83 -22.85
C GLN A 183 9.40 16.36 -21.49
N ALA A 184 8.58 17.17 -20.81
CA ALA A 184 8.00 16.81 -19.52
C ALA A 184 7.07 15.58 -19.64
N SER A 185 6.25 15.54 -20.68
CA SER A 185 5.35 14.40 -20.96
C SER A 185 6.14 13.13 -21.25
N PHE A 186 7.19 13.22 -22.06
CA PHE A 186 8.08 12.09 -22.33
C PHE A 186 8.76 11.57 -21.06
N ALA A 187 9.26 12.46 -20.21
CA ALA A 187 9.86 12.08 -18.93
C ALA A 187 8.86 11.35 -18.01
N LEU A 188 7.62 11.85 -17.90
CA LEU A 188 6.57 11.19 -17.13
C LEU A 188 6.21 9.81 -17.69
N LEU A 189 6.14 9.66 -19.02
CA LEU A 189 5.91 8.37 -19.68
C LEU A 189 7.04 7.37 -19.39
N VAL A 190 8.30 7.81 -19.43
CA VAL A 190 9.44 6.96 -19.07
C VAL A 190 9.38 6.53 -17.60
N LEU A 191 9.00 7.42 -16.69
CA LEU A 191 8.80 7.08 -15.27
C LEU A 191 7.65 6.09 -15.07
N GLN A 192 6.54 6.24 -15.79
CA GLN A 192 5.43 5.29 -15.77
C GLN A 192 5.86 3.92 -16.30
N PHE A 193 6.63 3.88 -17.38
CA PHE A 193 7.19 2.65 -17.92
C PHE A 193 8.14 1.99 -16.92
N ALA A 194 9.07 2.75 -16.32
CA ALA A 194 9.98 2.25 -15.29
C ALA A 194 9.21 1.67 -14.09
N ARG A 195 8.15 2.34 -13.63
CA ARG A 195 7.26 1.80 -12.59
C ARG A 195 6.62 0.48 -13.00
N SER A 196 6.12 0.37 -14.23
CA SER A 196 5.55 -0.88 -14.75
C SER A 196 6.57 -2.01 -14.77
N GLN A 197 7.80 -1.75 -15.21
CA GLN A 197 8.89 -2.73 -15.20
C GLN A 197 9.31 -3.13 -13.78
N MET A 198 9.36 -2.18 -12.85
CA MET A 198 9.61 -2.46 -11.43
C MET A 198 8.56 -3.43 -10.86
N MET A 199 7.27 -3.19 -11.15
CA MET A 199 6.20 -4.10 -10.71
C MET A 199 6.33 -5.50 -11.34
N LYS A 200 6.69 -5.59 -12.62
CA LYS A 200 6.92 -6.88 -13.30
C LYS A 200 8.11 -7.66 -12.73
N LEU A 201 9.14 -6.97 -12.25
CA LEU A 201 10.29 -7.58 -11.56
C LEU A 201 10.01 -7.94 -10.10
N GLY A 202 8.79 -7.65 -9.59
CA GLY A 202 8.47 -7.83 -8.18
C GLY A 202 9.16 -6.84 -7.26
N ILE A 203 9.72 -5.74 -7.80
CA ILE A 203 10.28 -4.66 -7.00
C ILE A 203 9.11 -3.93 -6.34
N LYS A 204 9.07 -4.04 -5.01
CA LYS A 204 8.05 -3.43 -4.17
C LYS A 204 8.10 -1.89 -4.32
N PRO A 205 7.01 -1.21 -4.72
CA PRO A 205 6.98 0.25 -4.87
C PRO A 205 7.13 0.95 -3.52
N TYR A 206 7.30 2.29 -3.56
CA TYR A 206 7.45 3.14 -2.37
C TYR A 206 6.45 2.84 -1.25
N GLY A 207 5.17 2.61 -1.57
CA GLY A 207 4.16 2.28 -0.56
C GLY A 207 4.49 1.02 0.27
N ASN A 208 5.01 -0.02 -0.36
CA ASN A 208 5.43 -1.23 0.35
C ASN A 208 6.68 -1.00 1.19
N TRP A 209 7.59 -0.13 0.73
CA TRP A 209 8.74 0.28 1.53
C TRP A 209 8.30 1.05 2.79
N MET A 210 7.31 1.94 2.67
CA MET A 210 6.71 2.66 3.80
C MET A 210 6.07 1.70 4.79
N ILE A 211 5.23 0.78 4.33
CA ILE A 211 4.58 -0.22 5.19
C ILE A 211 5.64 -1.07 5.92
N SER A 212 6.69 -1.50 5.23
CA SER A 212 7.79 -2.25 5.87
C SER A 212 8.59 -1.42 6.88
N ARG A 213 8.78 -0.12 6.62
CA ARG A 213 9.43 0.78 7.57
C ARG A 213 8.57 0.96 8.82
N ARG A 214 7.25 1.10 8.64
CA ARG A 214 6.26 1.23 9.71
C ARG A 214 6.20 -0.03 10.56
N SER A 215 6.14 -1.20 9.95
CA SER A 215 6.12 -2.47 10.68
C SER A 215 7.40 -2.69 11.49
N LYS A 216 8.58 -2.45 10.90
CA LYS A 216 9.87 -2.53 11.62
C LYS A 216 9.95 -1.58 12.81
N ARG A 217 9.40 -0.37 12.67
CA ARG A 217 9.32 0.60 13.77
C ARG A 217 8.44 0.08 14.90
N LEU A 218 7.26 -0.48 14.57
CA LEU A 218 6.35 -1.05 15.55
C LEU A 218 6.99 -2.24 16.30
N VAL A 219 7.66 -3.13 15.57
CA VAL A 219 8.41 -4.26 16.16
C VAL A 219 9.54 -3.77 17.07
N ALA A 220 10.23 -2.70 16.71
CA ALA A 220 11.29 -2.12 17.55
C ALA A 220 10.74 -1.48 18.83
N MET A 221 9.52 -0.95 18.81
CA MET A 221 8.87 -0.33 19.97
C MET A 221 8.24 -1.35 20.91
N TYR A 222 7.73 -2.47 20.38
CA TYR A 222 7.06 -3.51 21.15
C TYR A 222 7.71 -4.89 20.96
N PRO A 223 8.99 -5.07 21.35
CA PRO A 223 9.73 -6.31 21.10
C PRO A 223 9.23 -7.52 21.89
N GLN A 224 8.39 -7.32 22.91
CA GLN A 224 7.81 -8.40 23.71
C GLN A 224 6.78 -9.23 22.94
N TYR A 225 6.14 -8.65 21.91
CA TYR A 225 5.16 -9.37 21.11
C TYR A 225 5.79 -10.03 19.89
N ASN A 226 5.08 -11.01 19.31
CA ASN A 226 5.57 -11.70 18.13
C ASN A 226 5.61 -10.73 16.94
N SER A 227 6.80 -10.55 16.37
CA SER A 227 7.02 -9.68 15.20
C SER A 227 6.08 -9.97 14.03
N MET A 228 5.67 -11.23 13.83
CA MET A 228 4.73 -11.61 12.76
C MET A 228 3.36 -10.93 12.93
N PHE A 229 2.79 -10.93 14.15
CA PHE A 229 1.48 -10.31 14.39
C PHE A 229 1.57 -8.79 14.30
N LEU A 230 2.66 -8.20 14.81
CA LEU A 230 2.91 -6.76 14.68
C LEU A 230 3.08 -6.34 13.21
N GLU A 231 3.79 -7.14 12.41
CA GLU A 231 3.94 -6.89 10.98
C GLU A 231 2.59 -6.99 10.26
N TRP A 232 1.80 -8.03 10.52
CA TRP A 232 0.47 -8.16 9.92
C TRP A 232 -0.48 -7.04 10.31
N PHE A 233 -0.48 -6.63 11.58
CA PHE A 233 -1.26 -5.50 12.08
C PHE A 233 -0.84 -4.19 11.39
N ALA A 234 0.47 -3.94 11.31
CA ALA A 234 0.99 -2.77 10.63
C ALA A 234 0.74 -2.80 9.11
N GLU A 235 0.61 -3.96 8.48
CA GLU A 235 0.26 -4.10 7.06
C GLU A 235 -1.23 -3.93 6.78
N SER A 236 -2.12 -4.34 7.70
CA SER A 236 -3.57 -4.31 7.49
C SER A 236 -4.19 -2.93 7.68
N HIS A 237 -3.51 -2.03 8.38
CA HIS A 237 -3.93 -0.65 8.51
C HIS A 237 -3.83 0.04 7.16
N SER A 238 -5.01 0.19 6.54
CA SER A 238 -5.19 1.00 5.35
C SER A 238 -4.67 2.40 5.60
N MET A 239 -4.03 2.97 4.59
CA MET A 239 -3.72 4.40 4.59
C MET A 239 -4.98 5.27 4.49
N TYR A 240 -6.07 4.73 3.94
CA TYR A 240 -7.33 5.45 3.71
C TYR A 240 -8.54 4.67 4.22
N GLY A 241 -9.43 5.35 4.95
CA GLY A 241 -10.76 4.83 5.29
C GLY A 241 -10.91 4.29 6.70
N ASN A 242 -12.17 3.95 7.05
CA ASN A 242 -12.60 3.53 8.39
C ASN A 242 -11.68 2.45 8.95
N ASN A 243 -11.04 2.78 10.08
CA ASN A 243 -10.37 1.79 10.89
C ASN A 243 -11.47 0.95 11.55
N PRO A 244 -11.52 -0.38 11.35
CA PRO A 244 -12.52 -1.22 12.01
C PRO A 244 -12.49 -1.09 13.55
N LEU A 245 -11.40 -0.56 14.11
CA LEU A 245 -11.29 -0.24 15.54
C LEU A 245 -12.14 0.95 16.00
N HIS A 246 -12.71 1.74 15.09
CA HIS A 246 -13.51 2.93 15.41
C HIS A 246 -15.02 2.75 15.20
N ASP A 247 -15.45 1.61 14.66
CA ASP A 247 -16.87 1.37 14.30
C ASP A 247 -17.64 0.54 15.36
N ASP A 248 -17.03 0.24 16.52
CA ASP A 248 -17.64 -0.43 17.70
C ASP A 248 -17.78 0.55 18.89
#